data_AF-A0A1G4JWJ1-F1
#
_entry.id   AF-A0A1G4JWJ1-F1
#
_cell.length_a   1.000
_cell.length_b   1.000
_cell.length_c   1.000
_cell.angle_alpha   90.00
_cell.angle_beta   90.00
_cell.angle_gamma   90.00
#
_symmetry.space_group_name_H-M   'P 1'
#
loop_
_entity.id
_entity.type
_entity.pdbx_description
1 polymer ?
#
loop_
_entity_poly.entity_id
_entity_poly.type
_entity_poly.pdbx_seq_one_letter_code
_entity_poly.pdbx_strand_id
1 'polypeptide(L)' 'MPEAKHYHFDVKMTCEGCSNSIKRVLTRLEPEVSKFEVSLEKQTVDVFTHLPFETVLAKIKKTGKEVKNAQIV' A
#
# COMPACT_ATOMS: atom_id res chain seq x y z
N MET A 1 -2.52 -19.11 13.68
CA MET A 1 -2.80 -18.46 12.38
C MET A 1 -2.28 -17.04 12.51
N PRO A 2 -1.28 -16.59 11.74
CA PRO A 2 -0.76 -15.24 11.91
C PRO A 2 -1.87 -14.24 11.59
N GLU A 3 -2.06 -13.24 12.43
CA GLU A 3 -3.05 -12.19 12.19
C GLU A 3 -2.59 -11.33 11.01
N ALA A 4 -3.48 -11.03 10.08
CA ALA A 4 -3.20 -10.09 9.00
C ALA A 4 -3.21 -8.68 9.60
N LYS A 5 -2.09 -7.97 9.48
CA LYS A 5 -1.96 -6.59 9.97
C LYS A 5 -2.56 -5.64 8.95
N HIS A 6 -3.25 -4.61 9.42
CA HIS A 6 -3.79 -3.54 8.59
C HIS A 6 -2.82 -2.36 8.63
N TYR A 7 -2.36 -1.94 7.46
CA TYR A 7 -1.52 -0.77 7.28
C TYR A 7 -2.26 0.25 6.42
N HIS A 8 -2.21 1.50 6.85
CA HIS A 8 -2.81 2.63 6.16
C HIS A 8 -1.73 3.64 5.74
N PHE A 9 -1.75 4.03 4.48
CA PHE A 9 -0.78 4.97 3.92
C PHE A 9 -1.50 6.09 3.17
N ASP A 10 -1.15 7.33 3.50
CA ASP A 10 -1.53 8.50 2.72
C ASP A 10 -0.48 8.73 1.64
N VAL A 11 -0.86 8.57 0.38
CA VAL A 11 0.07 8.63 -0.76
C VAL A 11 -0.41 9.66 -1.76
N LYS A 12 0.46 10.61 -2.09
CA LYS A 12 0.17 11.64 -3.08
C LYS A 12 0.11 11.02 -4.49
N MET A 13 -1.11 10.84 -4.97
CA MET A 13 -1.42 10.32 -6.30
C MET A 13 -1.99 11.46 -7.15
N THR A 14 -1.36 11.76 -8.28
CA THR A 14 -1.76 12.87 -9.16
C THR A 14 -2.58 12.44 -10.38
N CYS A 15 -2.58 11.14 -10.70
CA CYS A 15 -3.35 10.59 -11.81
C CYS A 15 -3.67 9.10 -11.57
N GLU A 16 -4.60 8.55 -12.35
CA GLU A 16 -4.97 7.14 -12.28
C GLU A 16 -3.80 6.20 -12.59
N GLY A 17 -2.83 6.63 -13.40
CA GLY A 17 -1.58 5.91 -13.61
C GLY A 17 -0.75 5.74 -12.32
N CYS A 18 -0.84 6.69 -11.39
CA CYS A 18 -0.15 6.61 -10.10
C CYS A 18 -0.77 5.54 -9.19
N SER A 19 -2.10 5.52 -9.08
CA SER A 19 -2.80 4.52 -8.28
C SER A 19 -2.61 3.11 -8.87
N ASN A 20 -2.64 2.97 -10.19
CA ASN A 20 -2.37 1.69 -10.86
C ASN A 20 -0.94 1.20 -10.66
N SER A 21 0.05 2.10 -10.57
CA SER A 21 1.43 1.71 -10.26
C SER A 21 1.55 1.12 -8.86
N ILE A 22 0.84 1.69 -7.89
CA ILE A 22 0.79 1.17 -6.51
C ILE A 22 0.08 -0.19 -6.47
N LYS A 23 -1.09 -0.31 -7.11
CA LYS A 23 -1.80 -1.60 -7.22
C LYS A 23 -0.89 -2.70 -7.78
N ARG A 24 -0.17 -2.42 -8.88
CA ARG A 24 0.76 -3.39 -9.51
C ARG A 24 1.86 -3.88 -8.58
N VAL A 25 2.44 -3.02 -7.74
CA VAL A 25 3.49 -3.46 -6.81
C VAL A 25 2.94 -4.23 -5.62
N LEU A 26 1.71 -3.93 -5.19
CA LEU A 26 1.01 -4.66 -4.11
C LEU A 26 0.55 -6.04 -4.57
N THR A 27 0.03 -6.18 -5.80
CA THR A 27 -0.31 -7.49 -6.38
C THR A 27 0.90 -8.41 -6.48
N ARG A 28 2.11 -7.88 -6.70
CA ARG A 28 3.36 -8.67 -6.70
C ARG A 28 3.77 -9.20 -5.33
N LEU A 29 3.09 -8.78 -4.27
CA LEU A 29 3.28 -9.28 -2.89
C LEU A 29 2.23 -10.33 -2.54
N GLU A 30 1.33 -10.69 -3.45
CA GLU A 30 0.50 -11.88 -3.27
C GLU A 30 1.39 -13.14 -3.28
N PRO A 31 1.15 -14.11 -2.39
CA PRO A 31 -0.03 -14.27 -1.51
C PRO A 31 0.11 -13.61 -0.12
N GLU A 32 1.24 -12.95 0.17
CA GLU A 32 1.55 -12.41 1.51
C GLU A 32 0.69 -11.19 1.85
N VAL A 33 0.30 -10.40 0.84
CA VAL A 33 -0.78 -9.41 0.92
C VAL A 33 -2.10 -10.12 0.60
N SER A 34 -2.99 -10.19 1.60
CA SER A 34 -4.28 -10.86 1.48
C SER A 34 -5.35 -9.97 0.86
N LYS A 35 -5.27 -8.67 1.14
CA LYS A 35 -6.20 -7.66 0.61
C LYS A 35 -5.51 -6.31 0.55
N PHE A 36 -5.83 -5.50 -0.44
CA PHE A 36 -5.44 -4.10 -0.47
C PHE A 36 -6.53 -3.26 -1.13
N GLU A 37 -6.61 -1.99 -0.75
CA GLU A 37 -7.52 -1.00 -1.31
C GLU A 37 -6.74 0.27 -1.62
N VAL A 38 -6.93 0.82 -2.82
CA VAL A 38 -6.22 2.01 -3.27
C VAL A 38 -7.27 3.00 -3.76
N SER A 39 -7.38 4.14 -3.06
CA SER A 39 -8.33 5.20 -3.37
C SER A 39 -7.58 6.43 -3.89
N LEU A 40 -7.82 6.78 -5.16
CA LEU A 40 -7.29 8.01 -5.76
C LEU A 40 -7.95 9.25 -5.16
N GLU A 41 -9.27 9.20 -4.92
CA GLU A 41 -10.06 10.30 -4.37
C GLU A 41 -9.61 10.67 -2.96
N LYS A 42 -9.42 9.67 -2.11
CA LYS A 42 -8.95 9.87 -0.72
C LYS A 42 -7.44 10.02 -0.63
N GLN A 43 -6.71 9.71 -1.70
CA GLN A 43 -5.25 9.60 -1.69
C GLN A 43 -4.71 8.59 -0.67
N THR A 44 -5.45 7.49 -0.44
CA THR A 44 -5.12 6.48 0.57
C THR A 44 -4.83 5.10 -0.03
N VAL A 45 -4.03 4.33 0.70
CA VAL A 45 -3.70 2.95 0.39
C VAL A 45 -3.82 2.13 1.67
N ASP A 46 -4.75 1.19 1.68
CA ASP A 46 -4.96 0.23 2.76
C ASP A 46 -4.41 -1.13 2.35
N VAL A 47 -3.62 -1.77 3.21
CA VAL A 47 -2.98 -3.06 2.94
C VAL A 47 -3.18 -3.99 4.13
N PHE A 48 -3.67 -5.19 3.86
CA PHE A 48 -3.85 -6.28 4.82
C PHE A 48 -2.84 -7.37 4.48
N THR A 49 -1.86 -7.59 5.36
CA THR A 49 -0.75 -8.51 5.08
C THR A 49 -0.11 -9.07 6.34
N HIS A 50 0.59 -10.20 6.21
CA HIS A 50 1.47 -10.72 7.26
C HIS A 50 2.88 -10.15 7.18
N LEU A 51 3.21 -9.37 6.14
CA LEU A 51 4.52 -8.78 5.96
C LEU A 51 4.80 -7.69 7.00
N PRO A 52 6.09 -7.45 7.33
CA PRO A 52 6.49 -6.30 8.12
C PRO A 52 6.08 -4.97 7.45
N PHE A 53 5.69 -3.99 8.27
CA PHE A 53 5.29 -2.65 7.82
C PHE A 53 6.35 -1.99 6.93
N GLU A 54 7.63 -2.11 7.30
CA GLU A 54 8.75 -1.54 6.54
C GLU A 54 8.86 -2.13 5.12
N THR A 55 8.58 -3.42 4.95
CA THR A 55 8.58 -4.08 3.64
C THR A 55 7.53 -3.49 2.73
N VAL A 56 6.31 -3.27 3.25
CA VAL A 56 5.21 -2.67 2.50
C VAL A 56 5.51 -1.21 2.18
N LEU A 57 5.98 -0.45 3.17
CA LEU A 57 6.36 0.95 2.99
C LEU A 57 7.46 1.11 1.93
N ALA A 58 8.49 0.26 1.96
CA ALA A 58 9.55 0.27 0.97
C ALA A 58 9.03 -0.05 -0.44
N LYS A 59 8.08 -0.97 -0.58
CA LYS A 59 7.44 -1.31 -1.87
C LYS A 59 6.60 -0.16 -2.41
N ILE A 60 5.86 0.53 -1.56
CA ILE A 60 5.11 1.72 -1.96
C ILE A 60 6.09 2.82 -2.37
N LYS A 61 7.16 3.09 -1.60
CA LYS A 61 8.19 4.08 -1.96
C LYS A 61 8.90 3.79 -3.27
N LYS A 62 9.07 2.51 -3.66
CA LYS A 62 9.65 2.12 -4.97
C LYS A 62 8.82 2.59 -6.16
N THR A 63 7.56 2.96 -5.97
CA THR A 63 6.73 3.56 -7.03
C THR A 63 7.05 5.02 -7.31
N GLY A 64 7.98 5.62 -6.55
CA GLY A 64 8.38 7.02 -6.66
C GLY A 64 7.30 7.98 -6.18
N LYS A 65 6.34 7.50 -5.38
CA LYS A 65 5.25 8.31 -4.84
C LYS A 65 5.58 8.80 -3.44
N GLU A 66 5.18 10.03 -3.16
CA GLU A 66 5.35 10.67 -1.87
C GLU A 66 4.33 10.10 -0.88
N VAL A 67 4.82 9.49 0.20
CA VAL A 67 4.00 8.98 1.30
C VAL A 67 3.96 10.05 2.39
N LYS A 68 2.80 10.67 2.60
CA LYS A 68 2.59 11.74 3.59
C LYS A 68 2.45 11.19 5.00
N ASN A 69 1.75 10.07 5.13
CA ASN A 69 1.48 9.42 6.40
C ASN A 69 1.52 7.91 6.21
N ALA A 70 1.93 7.19 7.26
CA ALA A 70 2.05 5.75 7.24
C ALA A 70 1.84 5.25 8.68
N GLN A 71 0.78 4.46 8.89
CA GLN A 71 0.39 4.00 10.22
C GLN A 71 -0.10 2.55 10.18
N ILE A 72 0.02 1.89 11.34
CA ILE A 72 -0.52 0.56 11.58
C ILE A 72 -1.87 0.75 12.28
N VAL A 73 -2.91 0.12 11.73
CA VAL A 73 -4.28 0.19 12.20
C VAL A 73 -4.64 -1.08 12.97
#